data_AF-A0AAV9E8W3-F1
#
_entry.id   AF-A0AAV9E8W3-F1
#
_cell.length_a   1.000
_cell.length_b   1.000
_cell.length_c   1.000
_cell.angle_alpha   90.00
_cell.angle_beta   90.00
_cell.angle_gamma   90.00
#
_symmetry.space_group_name_H-M   'P 1'
#
loop_
_entity.id
_entity.type
_entity.pdbx_description
1 polymer ?
#
loop_
_entity_poly.entity_id
_entity_poly.type
_entity_poly.pdbx_seq_one_letter_code
_entity_poly.pdbx_strand_id
1 'polypeptide(L)'
;MIHETIPTVILSPFFIDDEEAASKERVTETIRRACEAHGFFQIVDHGVPLHLTRRALQLSRAFFARSYEDKLMSKPLEGSRSPLPAGYARQPVQSADKNEYLLMFSPESGFNVYPSNPPQFSE
;
A
#
# COMPACT_ATOMS: atom_id res chain seq x y z
N MET A 1 18.55 -10.50 -26.56
CA MET A 1 17.27 -9.90 -26.14
C MET A 1 17.57 -8.96 -25.01
N ILE A 2 17.37 -7.66 -25.18
CA ILE A 2 17.42 -6.71 -24.06
C ILE A 2 16.17 -7.00 -23.23
N HIS A 3 16.36 -7.46 -21.99
CA HIS A 3 15.24 -7.55 -21.05
C HIS A 3 14.84 -6.12 -20.73
N GLU A 4 13.68 -5.71 -21.21
CA GLU A 4 13.09 -4.43 -20.85
C GLU A 4 12.70 -4.52 -19.38
N THR A 5 13.51 -3.89 -18.52
CA THR A 5 13.29 -3.89 -17.08
C THR A 5 12.28 -2.81 -16.70
N ILE A 6 11.45 -3.10 -15.72
CA ILE A 6 10.50 -2.14 -15.13
C ILE A 6 11.26 -0.87 -14.71
N PRO A 7 10.84 0.33 -15.15
CA PRO A 7 11.51 1.56 -14.78
C PRO A 7 11.56 1.75 -13.27
N THR A 8 12.67 2.30 -12.78
CA THR A 8 12.84 2.68 -11.37
C THR A 8 13.07 4.18 -11.29
N VAL A 9 12.29 4.88 -10.48
CA VAL A 9 12.34 6.32 -10.27
C VAL A 9 12.96 6.62 -8.91
N ILE A 10 13.98 7.47 -8.90
CA ILE A 10 14.63 7.97 -7.68
C ILE A 10 13.95 9.29 -7.29
N LEU A 11 13.26 9.33 -6.14
CA LEU A 11 12.51 10.53 -5.71
C LEU A 11 13.30 11.47 -4.79
N SER A 12 14.52 11.12 -4.37
CA SER A 12 15.33 11.95 -3.47
C SER A 12 15.45 13.43 -3.84
N PRO A 13 15.51 13.85 -5.12
CA PRO A 13 15.55 15.27 -5.47
C PRO A 13 14.35 16.09 -5.00
N PHE A 14 13.20 15.46 -4.70
CA PHE A 14 12.03 16.16 -4.16
C PHE A 14 12.09 16.39 -2.64
N PHE A 15 13.05 15.77 -1.95
CA PHE A 15 13.17 15.83 -0.49
C PHE A 15 14.42 16.57 -0.01
N ILE A 16 15.21 17.12 -0.93
CA ILE A 16 16.41 17.92 -0.63
C ILE A 16 16.06 19.40 -0.77
N ASP A 17 16.31 20.17 0.30
CA ASP A 17 16.20 21.63 0.30
C ASP A 17 17.27 22.22 -0.66
N ASP A 18 16.91 23.30 -1.37
CA ASP A 18 17.77 23.96 -2.37
C ASP A 18 18.25 23.08 -3.55
N GLU A 19 17.63 21.93 -3.79
CA GLU A 19 17.90 21.09 -4.95
C GLU A 19 17.57 21.83 -6.28
N GLU A 20 18.44 21.65 -7.28
CA GLU A 20 18.28 22.26 -8.60
C GLU A 20 16.94 21.90 -9.25
N ALA A 21 16.25 22.90 -9.79
CA ALA A 21 15.00 22.70 -10.55
C ALA A 21 15.16 21.68 -11.70
N ALA A 22 16.32 21.69 -12.36
CA ALA A 22 16.67 20.74 -13.42
C ALA A 22 16.73 19.28 -12.93
N SER A 23 17.08 19.06 -11.65
CA SER A 23 17.08 17.72 -11.04
C SER A 23 15.66 17.17 -10.88
N LYS A 24 14.75 17.99 -10.35
CA LYS A 24 13.32 17.66 -10.22
C LYS A 24 12.65 17.47 -11.59
N GLU A 25 13.05 18.25 -12.59
CA GLU A 25 12.57 18.12 -13.97
C GLU A 25 12.98 16.77 -14.60
N ARG A 26 14.23 16.33 -14.42
CA ARG A 26 14.70 15.01 -14.89
C ARG A 26 13.90 13.86 -14.27
N VAL A 27 13.58 13.94 -12.98
CA VAL A 27 12.76 12.92 -12.31
C VAL A 27 11.33 12.94 -12.86
N THR A 28 10.76 14.12 -13.05
CA THR A 28 9.41 14.30 -13.65
C THR A 28 9.35 13.71 -15.06
N GLU A 29 10.35 13.96 -15.89
CA GLU A 29 10.46 13.40 -17.24
C GLU A 29 10.58 11.87 -17.22
N THR A 30 11.32 11.33 -16.25
CA THR A 30 11.44 9.88 -16.06
C THR A 30 10.10 9.25 -15.70
N ILE A 31 9.35 9.88 -14.78
CA ILE A 31 7.99 9.46 -14.42
C ILE A 31 7.08 9.50 -15.64
N ARG A 32 7.10 10.60 -16.40
CA ARG A 32 6.27 10.76 -17.61
C ARG A 32 6.52 9.63 -18.61
N ARG A 33 7.79 9.35 -18.93
CA ARG A 33 8.16 8.25 -19.84
C ARG A 33 7.72 6.89 -19.30
N ALA A 34 7.89 6.63 -18.01
CA ALA A 34 7.47 5.38 -17.41
C ALA A 34 5.94 5.19 -17.48
N CYS A 35 5.17 6.25 -17.22
CA CYS A 35 3.72 6.25 -17.39
C CYS A 35 3.30 5.99 -18.85
N GLU A 36 3.92 6.66 -19.82
CA GLU A 36 3.56 6.52 -21.24
C GLU A 36 3.95 5.17 -21.84
N ALA A 37 5.14 4.65 -21.50
CA ALA A 37 5.66 3.43 -22.10
C ALA A 37 5.22 2.15 -21.36
N HIS A 38 5.09 2.20 -20.03
CA HIS A 38 4.83 1.01 -19.21
C HIS A 38 3.51 1.07 -18.42
N GLY A 39 3.03 2.27 -18.08
CA GLY A 39 1.89 2.45 -17.18
C GLY A 39 2.17 2.11 -15.71
N PHE A 40 3.42 1.73 -15.38
CA PHE A 40 3.87 1.44 -14.02
C PHE A 40 5.40 1.57 -13.88
N PHE A 41 5.86 1.79 -12.65
CA PHE A 41 7.27 1.90 -12.30
C PHE A 41 7.48 1.62 -10.81
N GLN A 42 8.73 1.33 -10.45
CA GLN A 42 9.18 1.26 -9.06
C GLN A 42 9.64 2.62 -8.59
N ILE A 43 9.55 2.86 -7.29
CA ILE A 43 10.04 4.08 -6.65
C ILE A 43 11.04 3.70 -5.58
N VAL A 44 12.19 4.40 -5.56
CA VAL A 44 13.18 4.35 -4.49
C VAL A 44 13.45 5.75 -3.96
N ASP A 45 14.05 5.84 -2.77
CA ASP A 45 14.30 7.10 -2.06
C ASP A 45 13.05 7.99 -1.90
N HIS A 46 11.90 7.35 -1.64
CA HIS A 46 10.58 7.99 -1.49
C HIS A 46 10.37 8.72 -0.15
N GLY A 47 11.40 8.84 0.70
CA GLY A 47 11.31 9.52 1.99
C GLY A 47 10.59 8.76 3.11
N VAL A 48 9.75 7.76 2.81
CA VAL A 48 9.12 6.91 3.85
C VAL A 48 10.19 6.16 4.68
N PRO A 49 10.23 6.34 6.01
CA PRO A 49 11.22 5.69 6.87
C PRO A 49 11.17 4.16 6.82
N LEU A 50 12.32 3.53 6.58
CA LEU A 50 12.42 2.07 6.42
C LEU A 50 11.87 1.27 7.62
N HIS A 51 12.03 1.79 8.84
CA HIS A 51 11.53 1.12 10.03
C HIS A 51 9.98 1.06 10.06
N LEU A 52 9.29 2.07 9.52
CA LEU A 52 7.83 2.09 9.43
C LEU A 52 7.33 1.05 8.42
N THR A 53 7.93 1.00 7.22
CA THR A 53 7.56 -0.01 6.22
C THR A 53 7.78 -1.44 6.73
N ARG A 54 8.91 -1.68 7.43
CA ARG A 54 9.20 -2.98 8.06
C ARG A 54 8.17 -3.33 9.14
N ARG A 55 7.84 -2.38 10.00
CA ARG A 55 6.83 -2.54 11.05
C ARG A 55 5.45 -2.84 10.47
N ALA A 56 5.00 -2.08 9.47
CA ALA A 56 3.73 -2.29 8.78
C ALA A 56 3.64 -3.69 8.16
N LEU A 57 4.68 -4.14 7.46
CA LEU A 57 4.75 -5.50 6.89
C LEU A 57 4.75 -6.58 7.97
N GLN A 58 5.42 -6.35 9.10
CA GLN A 58 5.44 -7.28 10.23
C GLN A 58 4.06 -7.41 10.87
N LEU A 59 3.37 -6.29 11.14
CA LEU A 59 2.03 -6.28 11.72
C LEU A 59 1.00 -6.91 10.77
N SER A 60 1.11 -6.63 9.48
CA SER A 60 0.30 -7.29 8.44
C SER A 60 0.48 -8.81 8.46
N ARG A 61 1.72 -9.30 8.45
CA ARG A 61 2.00 -10.75 8.56
C ARG A 61 1.47 -11.35 9.86
N ALA A 62 1.63 -10.66 10.97
CA ALA A 62 1.14 -11.11 12.28
C ALA A 62 -0.39 -11.24 12.32
N PHE A 63 -1.10 -10.28 11.72
CA PHE A 63 -2.56 -10.33 11.57
C PHE A 63 -3.00 -11.50 10.67
N PHE A 64 -2.40 -11.66 9.49
CA PHE A 64 -2.84 -12.70 8.54
C PHE A 64 -2.49 -14.12 9.01
N ALA A 65 -1.50 -14.29 9.87
CA ALA A 65 -1.15 -15.56 10.51
C ALA A 65 -2.16 -16.02 11.58
N ARG A 66 -3.15 -15.18 11.95
CA ARG A 66 -4.20 -15.53 12.91
C ARG A 66 -5.23 -16.50 12.31
N SER A 67 -6.05 -17.07 13.18
CA SER A 67 -7.18 -17.90 12.77
C SER A 67 -8.16 -17.12 11.89
N TYR A 68 -8.98 -17.84 11.13
CA TYR A 68 -10.00 -17.22 10.31
C TYR A 68 -11.01 -16.43 11.17
N GLU A 69 -11.38 -16.98 12.32
CA GLU A 69 -12.32 -16.40 13.28
C GLU A 69 -11.80 -15.08 13.84
N ASP A 70 -10.53 -15.02 14.22
CA ASP A 70 -9.91 -13.80 14.74
C ASP A 70 -9.88 -12.70 13.67
N LYS A 71 -9.54 -13.05 12.42
CA LYS A 71 -9.52 -12.09 11.30
C LYS A 71 -10.92 -11.60 10.96
N LEU A 72 -11.93 -12.46 11.09
CA LEU A 72 -13.33 -12.13 10.84
C LEU A 72 -13.89 -11.09 11.81
N MET A 73 -13.25 -10.87 12.96
CA MET A 73 -13.59 -9.77 13.88
C MET A 73 -13.37 -8.39 13.26
N SER A 74 -12.53 -8.28 12.23
CA SER A 74 -12.28 -7.05 11.48
C SER A 74 -13.09 -6.96 10.19
N LYS A 75 -14.15 -7.77 10.02
CA LYS A 75 -14.99 -7.73 8.81
C LYS A 75 -15.72 -6.39 8.66
N PRO A 76 -16.15 -6.04 7.43
CA PRO A 76 -16.98 -4.86 7.19
C PRO A 76 -18.24 -4.83 8.06
N LEU A 77 -18.58 -3.65 8.56
CA LEU A 77 -19.80 -3.43 9.32
C LEU A 77 -21.03 -3.49 8.41
N GLU A 78 -22.02 -4.30 8.79
CA GLU A 78 -23.31 -4.35 8.10
C GLU A 78 -24.01 -2.99 8.20
N GLY A 79 -24.59 -2.53 7.08
CA GLY A 79 -25.24 -1.22 7.02
C GLY A 79 -24.29 -0.01 7.05
N SER A 80 -22.96 -0.24 6.98
CA SER A 80 -21.98 0.84 6.83
C SER A 80 -22.26 1.67 5.57
N ARG A 81 -22.06 2.98 5.68
CA ARG A 81 -22.11 3.93 4.55
C ARG A 81 -20.78 4.05 3.81
N SER A 82 -19.80 3.20 4.11
CA SER A 82 -18.52 3.19 3.42
C SER A 82 -18.71 2.85 1.93
N PRO A 83 -18.01 3.53 1.01
CA PRO A 83 -18.18 3.30 -0.43
C PRO A 83 -17.67 1.92 -0.88
N LEU A 84 -16.81 1.27 -0.08
CA LEU A 84 -16.36 -0.10 -0.26
C LEU A 84 -16.43 -0.85 1.08
N PRO A 85 -16.48 -2.19 1.07
CA PRO A 85 -16.47 -2.98 2.30
C PRO A 85 -15.12 -2.86 3.04
N ALA A 86 -14.98 -1.83 3.88
CA ALA A 86 -13.79 -1.59 4.72
C ALA A 86 -13.68 -2.66 5.81
N GLY A 87 -12.57 -3.40 5.83
CA GLY A 87 -12.35 -4.52 6.73
C GLY A 87 -11.76 -5.75 6.03
N TYR A 88 -11.66 -6.82 6.80
CA TYR A 88 -11.12 -8.10 6.35
C TYR A 88 -12.13 -8.83 5.48
N ALA A 89 -11.65 -9.37 4.37
CA ALA A 89 -12.42 -10.26 3.51
C ALA A 89 -11.50 -11.27 2.81
N ARG A 90 -12.12 -12.33 2.29
CA ARG A 90 -11.44 -13.38 1.54
C ARG A 90 -12.17 -13.57 0.23
N GLN A 91 -11.40 -13.66 -0.85
CA GLN A 91 -11.99 -13.96 -2.16
C GLN A 91 -12.63 -15.35 -2.17
N PRO A 92 -13.69 -15.56 -2.97
CA PRO A 92 -14.27 -16.88 -3.15
C PRO A 92 -13.24 -17.91 -3.60
N VAL A 93 -13.46 -19.18 -3.25
CA VAL A 93 -12.54 -20.29 -3.55
C VAL A 93 -12.28 -20.45 -5.05
N GLN A 94 -13.26 -20.07 -5.89
CA GLN A 94 -13.21 -20.16 -7.35
C GLN A 94 -12.65 -18.89 -8.03
N SER A 95 -12.12 -17.93 -7.26
CA SER A 95 -11.40 -16.78 -7.82
C SER A 95 -10.07 -17.21 -8.44
N ALA A 96 -9.69 -16.55 -9.54
CA ALA A 96 -8.35 -16.70 -10.13
C ALA A 96 -7.27 -16.27 -9.10
N ASP A 97 -7.55 -15.19 -8.37
CA ASP A 97 -6.73 -14.71 -7.27
C ASP A 97 -7.28 -15.27 -5.96
N LYS A 98 -6.60 -16.29 -5.44
CA LYS A 98 -6.92 -16.93 -4.16
C LYS A 98 -6.25 -16.17 -3.01
N ASN A 99 -6.75 -14.98 -2.70
CA ASN A 99 -6.21 -14.16 -1.62
C ASN A 99 -7.24 -13.83 -0.53
N GLU A 100 -6.70 -13.40 0.60
CA GLU A 100 -7.41 -12.66 1.63
C GLU A 100 -6.81 -11.25 1.71
N TYR A 101 -7.59 -10.28 2.16
CA TYR A 101 -7.21 -8.88 2.16
C TYR A 101 -7.88 -8.12 3.31
N LEU A 102 -7.30 -6.95 3.60
CA LEU A 102 -7.82 -5.99 4.55
C LEU A 102 -7.92 -4.65 3.82
N LEU A 103 -9.14 -4.14 3.64
CA LEU A 103 -9.39 -2.88 2.97
C LEU A 103 -9.54 -1.76 4.00
N MET A 104 -8.79 -0.67 3.82
CA MET A 104 -8.82 0.49 4.69
C MET A 104 -8.89 1.78 3.87
N PHE A 105 -9.64 2.75 4.39
CA PHE A 105 -9.71 4.14 3.95
C PHE A 105 -8.75 5.01 4.77
N SER A 106 -8.74 6.31 4.50
CA SER A 106 -8.02 7.25 5.36
C SER A 106 -8.51 7.15 6.82
N PRO A 107 -7.63 7.29 7.82
CA PRO A 107 -8.01 7.16 9.23
C PRO A 107 -9.16 8.11 9.65
N GLU A 108 -9.25 9.29 9.03
CA GLU A 108 -10.24 10.33 9.32
C GLU A 108 -11.64 10.01 8.77
N SER A 109 -11.75 9.00 7.90
CA SER A 109 -13.03 8.64 7.27
C SER A 109 -14.06 8.05 8.24
N GLY A 110 -13.62 7.52 9.38
CA GLY A 110 -14.46 6.79 10.32
C GLY A 110 -15.01 5.46 9.79
N PHE A 111 -14.58 5.02 8.60
CA PHE A 111 -15.08 3.79 7.97
C PHE A 111 -14.31 2.53 8.36
N ASN A 112 -13.09 2.69 8.89
CA ASN A 112 -12.17 1.58 9.09
C ASN A 112 -12.58 0.69 10.28
N VAL A 113 -12.59 -0.62 10.04
CA VAL A 113 -12.67 -1.64 11.09
C VAL A 113 -11.26 -2.20 11.31
N TYR A 114 -10.54 -1.66 12.30
CA TYR A 114 -9.17 -2.07 12.57
C TYR A 114 -9.09 -3.43 13.29
N PRO A 115 -8.06 -4.23 13.00
CA PRO A 115 -7.67 -5.34 13.86
C PRO A 115 -7.35 -4.87 15.27
N SER A 116 -7.97 -5.50 16.27
CA SER A 116 -7.65 -5.27 17.69
C SER A 116 -6.41 -6.06 18.14
N ASN A 117 -5.95 -7.01 17.32
CA ASN A 117 -4.78 -7.85 17.58
C ASN A 117 -3.99 -8.07 16.27
N PRO A 118 -2.71 -7.65 16.18
CA PRO A 118 -1.95 -6.95 17.22
C PRO A 118 -2.50 -5.55 17.52
N PRO A 119 -2.48 -5.07 18.78
CA PRO A 119 -3.04 -3.75 19.14
C PRO A 119 -2.31 -2.59 18.46
N GLN A 120 -1.05 -2.82 18.06
CA GLN A 120 -0.25 -1.85 17.30
C GLN A 120 -0.68 -1.70 15.84
N PHE A 121 -1.64 -2.50 15.35
CA PHE A 121 -2.04 -2.48 13.94
C PHE A 121 -2.61 -1.11 13.53
N SER A 122 -3.33 -0.44 14.42
CA SER A 122 -3.99 0.84 14.17
C SER A 122 -3.13 2.07 14.52
N GLU A 123 -1.90 1.88 15.02
CA GLU A 123 -0.93 2.97 15.25
C GLU A 123 -0.36 3.49 13.93
#